data_AF-A0AAD9E7H2-F1
#
_entry.id   AF-A0AAD9E7H2-F1
#
_cell.length_a   1.000
_cell.length_b   1.000
_cell.length_c   1.000
_cell.angle_alpha   90.00
_cell.angle_beta   90.00
_cell.angle_gamma   90.00
#
_symmetry.space_group_name_H-M   'P 1'
#
loop_
_entity.id
_entity.type
_entity.pdbx_description
1 polymer ?
#
loop_
_entity_poly.entity_id
_entity_poly.type
_entity_poly.pdbx_seq_one_letter_code
_entity_poly.pdbx_strand_id
1 'polypeptide(L)'
;MVVDMDNATRLIGDLHQKLADLDHKVAAYRQDMATEFYRYSQKLLQNLPRDKQAEVDRLVAASFHNYPNLAPALTLPRDHPDSPPPPPPTDDPDKP
;
A
#
# COMPACT_ATOMS: atom_id res chain seq x y z
N MET A 1 -38.57 -24.40 10.19
CA MET A 1 -37.49 -24.32 9.18
C MET A 1 -36.97 -22.91 8.92
N VAL A 2 -37.58 -21.83 9.46
CA VAL A 2 -37.12 -20.44 9.25
C VAL A 2 -35.86 -20.09 10.09
N VAL A 3 -35.76 -20.66 11.30
CA VAL A 3 -34.65 -20.40 12.26
C VAL A 3 -33.27 -20.81 11.72
N ASP A 4 -33.21 -21.80 10.82
CA ASP A 4 -31.96 -22.32 10.27
C ASP A 4 -31.38 -21.42 9.18
N MET A 5 -32.27 -20.79 8.39
CA MET A 5 -31.89 -19.86 7.33
C MET A 5 -31.35 -18.54 7.90
N ASP A 6 -32.01 -17.99 8.93
CA ASP A 6 -31.54 -16.78 9.60
C ASP A 6 -30.17 -16.99 10.26
N ASN A 7 -29.92 -18.19 10.80
CA ASN A 7 -28.62 -18.56 11.38
C ASN A 7 -27.54 -18.70 10.29
N ALA A 8 -27.86 -19.32 9.16
CA ALA A 8 -26.97 -19.42 8.01
C ALA A 8 -26.61 -18.04 7.45
N THR A 9 -27.57 -17.12 7.32
CA THR A 9 -27.32 -15.75 6.85
C THR A 9 -26.42 -14.97 7.81
N ARG A 10 -26.62 -15.11 9.13
CA ARG A 10 -25.74 -14.49 10.13
C ARG A 10 -24.31 -15.05 10.06
N LEU A 11 -24.16 -16.38 9.94
CA LEU A 11 -22.86 -17.02 9.81
C LEU A 11 -22.11 -16.54 8.56
N ILE A 12 -22.80 -16.43 7.42
CA ILE A 12 -22.21 -15.91 6.18
C ILE A 12 -21.75 -14.46 6.37
N GLY A 13 -22.56 -13.62 7.03
CA GLY A 13 -22.20 -12.25 7.38
C GLY A 13 -20.94 -12.18 8.25
N ASP A 14 -20.88 -12.98 9.31
CA ASP A 14 -19.72 -13.04 10.22
C ASP A 14 -18.45 -13.51 9.51
N LEU A 15 -18.57 -14.47 8.58
CA LEU A 15 -17.45 -14.96 7.78
C LEU A 15 -16.93 -13.88 6.81
N HIS A 16 -17.83 -13.16 6.15
CA HIS A 16 -17.45 -12.03 5.29
C HIS A 16 -16.74 -10.94 6.09
N GLN A 17 -17.24 -10.61 7.28
CA GLN A 17 -16.59 -9.61 8.15
C GLN A 17 -15.20 -10.07 8.57
N LYS A 18 -15.04 -11.34 8.99
CA LYS A 18 -13.73 -11.88 9.37
C LYS A 18 -12.74 -11.90 8.21
N LEU A 19 -13.21 -12.18 6.99
CA LEU A 19 -12.37 -12.14 5.80
C LEU A 19 -11.92 -10.71 5.51
N ALA A 20 -12.83 -9.73 5.57
CA ALA A 20 -12.50 -8.32 5.38
C ALA A 20 -11.49 -7.81 6.43
N ASP A 21 -11.67 -8.19 7.70
CA ASP A 21 -10.73 -7.85 8.77
C ASP A 21 -9.34 -8.47 8.55
N LEU A 22 -9.30 -9.70 8.03
CA LEU A 22 -8.06 -10.38 7.70
C LEU A 22 -7.35 -9.72 6.52
N ASP A 23 -8.08 -9.39 5.46
CA ASP A 23 -7.55 -8.68 4.29
C ASP A 23 -6.96 -7.33 4.70
N HIS A 24 -7.65 -6.59 5.58
CA HIS A 24 -7.15 -5.34 6.11
C HIS A 24 -5.85 -5.52 6.92
N LYS A 25 -5.78 -6.54 7.79
CA LYS A 25 -4.55 -6.84 8.56
C LYS A 25 -3.40 -7.23 7.65
N VAL A 26 -3.65 -8.02 6.61
CA VAL A 26 -2.64 -8.41 5.62
C VAL A 26 -2.14 -7.20 4.86
N ALA A 27 -3.02 -6.28 4.45
CA ALA A 27 -2.63 -5.04 3.80
C ALA A 27 -1.76 -4.15 4.72
N ALA A 28 -2.16 -3.97 5.98
CA ALA A 28 -1.39 -3.22 6.96
C ALA A 28 0.01 -3.82 7.18
N TYR A 29 0.09 -5.14 7.36
CA TYR A 29 1.37 -5.84 7.53
C TYR A 29 2.30 -5.70 6.31
N ARG A 30 1.75 -5.73 5.09
CA ARG A 30 2.52 -5.48 3.86
C ARG A 30 3.09 -4.06 3.83
N GLN A 31 2.31 -3.08 4.27
CA GLN A 31 2.74 -1.68 4.35
C GLN A 31 3.86 -1.49 5.39
N ASP A 32 3.75 -2.15 6.54
CA ASP A 32 4.78 -2.11 7.58
C ASP A 32 6.08 -2.74 7.08
N MET A 33 6.00 -3.89 6.41
CA MET A 33 7.18 -4.53 5.80
C MET A 33 7.82 -3.64 4.73
N ALA A 34 7.02 -3.00 3.87
CA ALA A 34 7.54 -2.06 2.88
C ALA A 34 8.26 -0.87 3.55
N THR A 35 7.68 -0.33 4.62
CA THR A 35 8.26 0.79 5.39
C THR A 35 9.62 0.41 5.98
N GLU A 36 9.70 -0.75 6.65
CA GLU A 36 10.94 -1.23 7.24
C GLU A 36 11.98 -1.59 6.17
N PHE A 37 11.56 -2.14 5.03
CA PHE A 37 12.44 -2.36 3.88
C PHE A 37 13.09 -1.06 3.42
N TYR A 38 12.32 0.01 3.21
CA TYR A 38 12.89 1.30 2.81
C TYR A 38 13.80 1.91 3.88
N ARG A 39 13.39 1.83 5.14
CA ARG A 39 14.19 2.33 6.26
C ARG A 39 15.55 1.63 6.32
N TYR A 40 15.56 0.31 6.17
CA TYR A 40 16.78 -0.47 6.17
C TYR A 40 17.63 -0.21 4.91
N SER A 41 17.00 -0.14 3.73
CA SER A 41 17.68 0.19 2.47
C SER A 41 18.38 1.54 2.55
N GLN A 42 17.66 2.59 2.98
CA GLN A 42 18.23 3.94 3.15
C GLN A 42 19.41 3.93 4.12
N LYS A 43 19.28 3.26 5.27
CA LYS A 43 20.37 3.15 6.25
C LYS A 43 21.59 2.43 5.71
N LEU A 44 21.40 1.40 4.87
CA LEU A 44 22.49 0.64 4.27
C LEU A 44 23.19 1.44 3.15
N LEU A 45 22.41 2.15 2.34
CA LEU A 45 22.88 2.90 1.18
C LEU A 45 23.42 4.29 1.52
N GLN A 46 23.17 4.82 2.71
CA GLN A 46 23.53 6.19 3.12
C GLN A 46 25.02 6.56 2.94
N ASN A 47 25.92 5.56 2.99
CA ASN A 47 27.37 5.77 2.86
C ASN A 47 27.87 5.65 1.41
N LEU A 48 27.01 5.26 0.48
CA LEU A 48 27.36 5.13 -0.93
C LEU A 48 27.17 6.46 -1.67
N PRO A 49 27.91 6.72 -2.75
CA PRO A 49 27.64 7.87 -3.59
C PRO A 49 26.28 7.73 -4.31
N ARG A 50 25.60 8.86 -4.59
CA ARG A 50 24.19 8.88 -5.02
C ARG A 50 23.91 8.09 -6.30
N ASP A 51 24.86 8.06 -7.23
CA ASP A 51 24.78 7.27 -8.47
C ASP A 51 24.64 5.77 -8.17
N LYS A 52 25.40 5.27 -7.18
CA LYS A 52 25.32 3.88 -6.73
C LYS A 52 24.05 3.59 -5.96
N GLN A 53 23.56 4.54 -5.16
CA GLN A 53 22.26 4.40 -4.49
C GLN A 53 21.13 4.27 -5.51
N ALA A 54 21.08 5.16 -6.49
CA ALA A 54 20.07 5.14 -7.56
C ALA A 54 20.16 3.88 -8.44
N GLU A 55 21.37 3.38 -8.69
CA GLU A 55 21.57 2.12 -9.41
C GLU A 55 21.00 0.92 -8.63
N VAL A 56 21.26 0.85 -7.31
CA VAL A 56 20.72 -0.20 -6.44
C VAL A 56 19.20 -0.09 -6.36
N ASP A 57 18.64 1.10 -6.13
CA ASP A 57 17.19 1.30 -6.05
C ASP A 57 16.49 0.86 -7.35
N ARG A 58 17.08 1.17 -8.52
CA ARG A 58 16.55 0.74 -9.82
C ARG A 58 16.57 -0.78 -9.97
N LEU A 59 17.68 -1.42 -9.63
CA LEU A 59 17.82 -2.89 -9.74
C LEU A 59 16.88 -3.61 -8.78
N VAL A 60 16.71 -3.09 -7.57
CA VAL A 60 15.80 -3.67 -6.58
C VAL A 60 14.34 -3.45 -7.00
N ALA A 61 13.98 -2.26 -7.48
CA ALA A 61 12.64 -2.01 -8.02
C ALA A 61 12.30 -2.93 -9.20
N ALA A 62 13.27 -3.20 -10.08
CA ALA A 62 13.10 -4.16 -11.16
C ALA A 62 12.82 -5.57 -10.66
N SER A 63 13.22 -5.93 -9.44
CA SER A 63 12.97 -7.25 -8.84
C SER A 63 11.59 -7.42 -8.18
N PHE A 64 10.82 -6.33 -7.99
CA PHE A 64 9.55 -6.38 -7.25
C PHE A 64 8.50 -7.30 -7.86
N HIS A 65 8.54 -7.54 -9.17
CA HIS A 65 7.65 -8.51 -9.83
C HIS A 65 7.78 -9.94 -9.28
N ASN A 66 8.92 -10.29 -8.67
CA ASN A 66 9.12 -11.58 -8.00
C ASN A 66 8.34 -11.69 -6.68
N TYR A 67 7.79 -10.59 -6.17
CA TYR A 67 7.09 -10.51 -4.90
C TYR A 67 5.68 -9.90 -5.10
N PRO A 68 4.76 -10.58 -5.81
CA PRO A 68 3.46 -10.00 -6.19
C PRO A 68 2.59 -9.56 -5.01
N ASN A 69 2.75 -10.18 -3.84
CA ASN A 69 2.03 -9.80 -2.63
C ASN A 69 2.60 -8.55 -1.93
N LEU A 70 3.86 -8.19 -2.20
CA LEU A 70 4.55 -7.03 -1.61
C LEU A 70 4.69 -5.89 -2.60
N ALA A 71 4.77 -6.20 -3.90
CA ALA A 71 4.95 -5.22 -4.97
C ALA A 71 3.97 -4.04 -4.86
N PRO A 72 2.65 -4.23 -4.61
CA PRO A 72 1.73 -3.11 -4.47
C PRO A 72 2.14 -2.10 -3.37
N ALA A 73 2.63 -2.60 -2.23
CA ALA A 73 3.10 -1.76 -1.12
C ALA A 73 4.48 -1.13 -1.39
N LEU A 74 5.29 -1.74 -2.27
CA LEU A 74 6.62 -1.28 -2.68
C LEU A 74 6.57 -0.35 -3.92
N THR A 75 5.46 -0.30 -4.64
CA THR A 75 5.30 0.56 -5.82
C THR A 75 4.39 1.76 -5.56
N LEU A 76 3.66 1.76 -4.45
CA LEU A 76 2.87 2.94 -4.08
C LEU A 76 3.83 4.13 -3.98
N PRO A 77 3.54 5.25 -4.67
CA PRO A 77 4.20 6.49 -4.35
C PRO A 77 4.08 6.68 -2.84
N ARG A 78 5.21 6.83 -2.15
CA ARG A 78 5.17 7.45 -0.84
C ARG A 78 4.45 8.75 -1.09
N ASP A 79 3.22 8.88 -0.62
CA ASP A 79 2.67 10.18 -0.28
C ASP A 79 3.69 10.75 0.70
N HIS A 80 4.64 11.48 0.16
CA HIS A 80 5.56 12.25 0.96
C HIS A 80 4.65 13.11 1.83
N PRO A 81 4.79 13.10 3.17
CA PRO A 81 3.99 13.97 4.02
C PRO A 81 4.23 15.46 3.72
N ASP A 82 5.21 15.77 2.86
CA ASP A 82 5.58 17.10 2.35
C ASP A 82 5.03 17.42 0.94
N SER A 83 4.28 16.52 0.30
CA SER A 83 3.61 16.88 -0.96
C SER A 83 2.40 17.76 -0.64
N PRO A 84 2.37 19.03 -1.11
CA PRO A 84 1.21 19.87 -0.90
C PRO A 84 -0.01 19.21 -1.55
N PRO A 85 -1.19 19.26 -0.91
CA PRO A 85 -2.40 18.68 -1.47
C PRO A 85 -2.64 19.27 -2.87
N PRO A 86 -3.16 18.46 -3.81
CA PRO A 86 -3.54 18.98 -5.12
C PRO A 86 -4.49 20.17 -4.95
N PRO A 87 -4.29 21.27 -5.69
CA PRO A 87 -5.16 22.43 -5.57
C PRO A 87 -6.61 22.00 -5.85
N PRO A 88 -7.59 22.53 -5.09
CA PRO A 88 -9.00 22.24 -5.35
C PRO A 88 -9.32 22.62 -6.80
N PRO A 89 -10.23 21.88 -7.48
CA PRO A 89 -10.68 22.27 -8.80
C PRO A 89 -11.30 23.66 -8.70
N THR A 90 -10.66 24.63 -9.32
CA THR A 90 -11.24 25.95 -9.52
C THR A 90 -12.44 25.74 -10.43
N ASP A 91 -13.65 25.75 -9.85
CA ASP A 91 -14.84 26.13 -10.60
C ASP A 91 -14.54 27.56 -11.10
N ASP A 92 -14.15 27.68 -12.36
CA ASP A 92 -14.12 28.93 -13.09
C ASP A 92 -15.55 29.14 -13.64
N PRO A 93 -16.39 30.00 -13.04
CA PRO A 93 -17.69 30.31 -13.56
C PRO A 93 -17.56 31.54 -14.44
N ASP A 94 -16.67 31.52 -15.42
CA ASP A 94 -16.72 32.52 -16.48
C ASP A 94 -15.84 32.11 -17.66
N LYS A 95 -16.49 31.72 -18.75
CA LYS A 95 -15.93 31.96 -20.06
C LYS A 95 -17.04 32.52 -20.96
N PRO A 96 -16.81 33.69 -21.58
CA PRO A 96 -17.78 34.36 -22.45
C PRO A 96 -17.99 33.61 -23.77
#